data_AF-W1YSY9-F1
#
_entry.id   AF-W1YSY9-F1
#
_cell.length_a   1.000
_cell.length_b   1.000
_cell.length_c   1.000
_cell.angle_alpha   90.00
_cell.angle_beta   90.00
_cell.angle_gamma   90.00
#
_symmetry.space_group_name_H-M   'P 1'
#
loop_
_entity.id
_entity.type
_entity.pdbx_description
1 polymer ?
#
loop_
_entity_poly.entity_id
_entity_poly.type
_entity_poly.pdbx_seq_one_letter_code
_entity_poly.pdbx_strand_id
1 'polypeptide(L)'
;GLKFVVEDVATPDVVYADDTTEALITYIYLAQDGVHSVSKSIPNLVETSDNIAIVRENEHTIEILISIRSSNSNSLEFLAKKMILLAKTLGVSAERTGGYPAWECDKGSKLEEQAISLHNEMFDTPANVNA
;
A
#
# COMPACT_ATOMS: atom_id res chain seq x y z
N GLY A 1 -13.21 -16.06 11.38
CA GLY A 1 -14.15 -15.00 10.95
C GLY A 1 -13.88 -13.74 11.75
N LEU A 2 -14.35 -12.58 11.27
CA LEU A 2 -14.23 -11.31 11.98
C LEU A 2 -15.05 -11.35 13.29
N LYS A 3 -14.47 -10.91 14.40
CA LYS A 3 -15.10 -10.88 15.72
C LYS A 3 -14.89 -9.50 16.33
N PHE A 4 -15.99 -8.86 16.73
CA PHE A 4 -15.96 -7.64 17.52
C PHE A 4 -16.22 -7.98 18.98
N VAL A 5 -15.52 -7.31 19.89
CA VAL A 5 -15.69 -7.43 21.34
C VAL A 5 -15.87 -6.03 21.88
N VAL A 6 -16.79 -5.88 22.83
CA VAL A 6 -16.97 -4.68 23.62
C VAL A 6 -16.69 -5.08 25.06
N GLU A 7 -15.80 -4.35 25.72
CA GLU A 7 -15.37 -4.60 27.09
C GLU A 7 -15.31 -3.29 27.86
N ASP A 8 -15.62 -3.36 29.15
CA ASP A 8 -15.48 -2.20 30.03
C ASP A 8 -14.00 -1.93 30.28
N VAL A 9 -13.63 -0.66 30.21
CA VAL A 9 -12.29 -0.17 30.51
C VAL A 9 -12.36 0.92 31.58
N ALA A 10 -11.28 1.12 32.33
CA ALA A 10 -11.19 2.25 33.23
C ALA A 10 -11.24 3.56 32.43
N THR A 11 -11.99 4.55 32.92
CA THR A 11 -12.04 5.87 32.29
C THR A 11 -10.63 6.49 32.31
N PRO A 12 -10.06 6.86 31.16
CA PRO A 12 -8.74 7.48 31.11
C PRO A 12 -8.77 8.92 31.64
N ASP A 13 -7.68 9.36 32.26
CA ASP A 13 -7.55 10.73 32.78
C ASP A 13 -7.46 11.79 31.66
N VAL A 14 -6.96 11.38 30.49
CA VAL A 14 -6.77 12.23 29.31
C VAL A 14 -7.28 11.48 28.08
N VAL A 15 -7.97 12.20 27.21
CA VAL A 15 -8.47 11.72 25.92
C VAL A 15 -8.03 12.66 24.81
N TYR A 16 -8.07 12.18 23.57
CA TYR A 16 -7.88 13.05 22.41
C TYR A 16 -8.99 14.08 22.31
N ALA A 17 -8.64 15.27 21.85
CA ALA A 17 -9.62 16.30 21.55
C ALA A 17 -10.54 15.86 20.39
N ASP A 18 -11.73 16.46 20.33
CA ASP A 18 -12.76 16.11 19.34
C ASP A 18 -12.23 16.28 17.91
N ASP A 19 -11.47 17.33 17.64
CA ASP A 19 -10.87 17.61 16.33
C ASP A 19 -9.87 16.54 15.89
N THR A 20 -9.07 16.02 16.83
CA THR A 20 -8.10 14.94 16.60
C THR A 20 -8.82 13.64 16.29
N THR A 21 -9.89 13.34 17.05
CA THR A 21 -10.72 12.15 16.83
C THR A 21 -11.43 12.21 15.48
N GLU A 22 -12.01 13.36 15.15
CA GLU A 22 -12.69 13.57 13.87
C GLU A 22 -11.71 13.47 12.70
N ALA A 23 -10.52 14.08 12.80
CA ALA A 23 -9.49 13.99 11.77
C ALA A 23 -9.00 12.55 11.56
N LEU A 24 -8.74 11.79 12.63
CA LEU A 24 -8.31 10.38 12.57
C LEU A 24 -9.36 9.52 11.86
N ILE A 25 -10.60 9.56 12.34
CA ILE A 25 -11.69 8.74 11.80
C ILE A 25 -11.95 9.12 10.34
N THR A 26 -11.99 10.42 10.03
CA THR A 26 -12.20 10.92 8.67
C THR A 26 -11.07 10.48 7.74
N TYR A 27 -9.81 10.55 8.18
CA TYR A 27 -8.68 10.12 7.37
C TYR A 27 -8.74 8.63 7.10
N ILE A 28 -8.91 7.77 8.12
CA ILE A 28 -8.98 6.31 7.95
C ILE A 28 -10.16 5.92 7.07
N TYR A 29 -11.30 6.59 7.21
CA TYR A 29 -12.50 6.28 6.42
C TYR A 29 -12.39 6.69 4.95
N LEU A 30 -11.71 7.81 4.65
CA LEU A 30 -11.59 8.34 3.29
C LEU A 30 -10.30 7.95 2.58
N ALA A 31 -9.25 7.57 3.32
CA ALA A 31 -8.03 7.03 2.74
C ALA A 31 -8.37 5.76 1.98
N GLN A 32 -7.83 5.64 0.77
CA GLN A 32 -8.06 4.43 -0.01
C GLN A 32 -7.18 3.29 0.53
N ASP A 33 -7.64 2.05 0.33
CA ASP A 33 -6.95 0.84 0.74
C ASP A 33 -7.26 -0.27 -0.28
N GLY A 34 -6.23 -1.02 -0.69
CA GLY A 34 -6.35 -2.18 -1.55
C GLY A 34 -5.94 -1.95 -3.00
N VAL A 35 -6.61 -2.62 -3.94
CA VAL A 35 -6.26 -2.61 -5.37
C VAL A 35 -6.92 -1.43 -6.09
N HIS A 36 -6.12 -0.60 -6.76
CA HIS A 36 -6.58 0.55 -7.55
C HIS A 36 -6.65 0.25 -9.04
N SER A 37 -5.68 -0.52 -9.55
CA SER A 37 -5.62 -0.90 -10.95
C SER A 37 -4.95 -2.25 -11.15
N VAL A 38 -5.35 -2.91 -12.23
CA VAL A 38 -4.68 -4.09 -12.78
C VAL A 38 -3.98 -3.71 -14.08
N SER A 39 -2.87 -4.37 -14.35
CA SER A 39 -2.09 -4.15 -15.57
C SER A 39 -2.94 -4.41 -16.81
N LYS A 40 -2.85 -3.49 -17.78
CA LYS A 40 -3.50 -3.66 -19.08
C LYS A 40 -2.70 -4.58 -20.02
N SER A 41 -1.39 -4.71 -19.79
CA SER A 41 -0.48 -5.51 -20.60
C SER A 41 -0.30 -6.92 -20.05
N ILE A 42 -0.54 -7.13 -18.76
CA ILE A 42 -0.30 -8.41 -18.10
C ILE A 42 -1.56 -8.85 -17.33
N PRO A 43 -2.25 -9.90 -17.79
CA PRO A 43 -3.48 -10.37 -17.16
C PRO A 43 -3.29 -10.73 -15.69
N ASN A 44 -4.26 -10.33 -14.84
CA ASN A 44 -4.31 -10.62 -13.40
C ASN A 44 -3.19 -10.03 -12.54
N LEU A 45 -2.30 -9.19 -13.10
CA LEU A 45 -1.30 -8.49 -12.31
C LEU A 45 -1.88 -7.20 -11.73
N VAL A 46 -1.77 -7.01 -10.41
CA VAL A 46 -2.07 -5.71 -9.78
C VAL A 46 -0.98 -4.72 -10.17
N GLU A 47 -1.37 -3.61 -10.81
CA GLU A 47 -0.44 -2.56 -11.22
C GLU A 47 -0.26 -1.52 -10.12
N THR A 48 -1.34 -1.08 -9.47
CA THR A 48 -1.30 -0.09 -8.39
C THR A 48 -2.16 -0.56 -7.22
N SER A 49 -1.60 -0.51 -6.02
CA SER A 49 -2.28 -0.81 -4.76
C SER A 49 -1.73 0.03 -3.62
N ASP A 50 -2.48 0.09 -2.52
CA ASP A 50 -1.96 0.54 -1.24
C ASP A 50 -2.50 -0.34 -0.10
N ASN A 51 -1.92 -0.16 1.08
CA ASN A 51 -2.52 -0.65 2.31
C ASN A 51 -2.22 0.28 3.50
N ILE A 52 -3.19 0.50 4.37
CA ILE A 52 -3.01 1.07 5.70
C ILE A 52 -2.28 0.01 6.53
N ALA A 53 -0.97 0.16 6.66
CA ALA A 53 -0.09 -0.87 7.22
C ALA A 53 -0.04 -0.85 8.74
N ILE A 54 0.01 0.34 9.32
CA ILE A 54 0.12 0.53 10.76
C ILE A 54 -0.73 1.73 11.15
N VAL A 55 -1.55 1.55 12.18
CA VAL A 55 -2.13 2.64 12.97
C VAL A 55 -1.65 2.43 14.38
N ARG A 56 -0.90 3.38 14.92
CA ARG A 56 -0.34 3.28 16.27
C ARG A 56 -0.34 4.61 16.98
N GLU A 57 -0.40 4.54 18.29
CA GLU A 57 -0.15 5.67 19.17
C GLU A 57 1.31 5.65 19.62
N ASN A 58 1.91 6.83 19.72
CA ASN A 58 3.28 7.05 20.18
C ASN A 58 3.37 8.41 20.88
N GLU A 59 3.48 8.42 22.21
CA GLU A 59 3.67 9.62 23.03
C GLU A 59 2.73 10.79 22.66
N HIS A 60 1.42 10.52 22.70
CA HIS A 60 0.32 11.43 22.34
C HIS A 60 0.21 11.78 20.86
N THR A 61 0.97 11.12 19.98
CA THR A 61 0.85 11.26 18.53
C THR A 61 0.29 9.98 17.93
N ILE A 62 -0.69 10.11 17.04
CA ILE A 62 -1.19 8.97 16.26
C ILE A 62 -0.49 8.96 14.92
N GLU A 63 0.19 7.86 14.62
CA GLU A 63 0.91 7.64 13.38
C GLU A 63 0.15 6.65 12.50
N ILE A 64 -0.07 7.03 11.23
CA ILE A 64 -0.63 6.16 10.21
C ILE A 64 0.43 5.94 9.14
N LEU A 65 0.83 4.69 8.94
CA LEU A 65 1.73 4.29 7.87
C LEU A 65 0.93 3.65 6.74
N ILE A 66 1.02 4.23 5.55
CA ILE A 66 0.42 3.68 4.33
C ILE A 66 1.54 3.21 3.40
N SER A 67 1.46 1.97 2.95
CA SER A 67 2.39 1.42 1.95
C SER A 67 1.74 1.47 0.57
N ILE A 68 2.26 2.34 -0.30
CA ILE A 68 1.79 2.49 -1.68
C ILE A 68 2.73 1.72 -2.61
N ARG A 69 2.17 0.94 -3.53
CA ARG A 69 2.92 0.12 -4.49
C ARG A 69 2.39 0.37 -5.90
N SER A 70 3.30 0.52 -6.84
CA SER A 70 2.93 0.57 -8.25
C SER A 70 4.09 0.16 -9.17
N SER A 71 3.80 -0.57 -10.24
CA SER A 71 4.74 -0.73 -11.36
C SER A 71 4.73 0.46 -12.33
N ASN A 72 3.78 1.40 -12.16
CA ASN A 72 3.73 2.66 -12.88
C ASN A 72 4.05 3.84 -11.94
N SER A 73 5.13 4.58 -12.21
CA SER A 73 5.60 5.67 -11.37
C SER A 73 4.62 6.86 -11.29
N ASN A 74 3.92 7.17 -12.39
CA ASN A 74 2.92 8.24 -12.40
C ASN A 74 1.72 7.87 -11.54
N SER A 75 1.25 6.62 -11.60
CA SER A 75 0.17 6.13 -10.75
C SER A 75 0.57 6.15 -9.26
N LEU A 76 1.81 5.78 -8.94
CA LEU A 76 2.35 5.87 -7.57
C LEU A 76 2.32 7.30 -7.05
N GLU A 77 2.85 8.24 -7.84
CA GLU A 77 2.93 9.64 -7.49
C GLU A 77 1.54 10.27 -7.34
N PHE A 78 0.61 9.92 -8.22
CA PHE A 78 -0.78 10.36 -8.16
C PHE A 78 -1.45 9.92 -6.85
N LEU A 79 -1.33 8.63 -6.50
CA LEU A 79 -1.93 8.08 -5.29
C LEU A 79 -1.31 8.69 -4.03
N ALA A 80 0.02 8.82 -3.98
CA ALA A 80 0.72 9.47 -2.88
C ALA A 80 0.27 10.93 -2.67
N LYS A 81 0.17 11.71 -3.77
CA LYS A 81 -0.33 13.09 -3.71
C LYS A 81 -1.76 13.16 -3.19
N LYS A 82 -2.63 12.23 -3.59
CA LYS A 82 -4.01 12.18 -3.11
C LYS A 82 -4.08 11.93 -1.59
N MET A 83 -3.26 11.02 -1.06
CA MET A 83 -3.21 10.74 0.39
C MET A 83 -2.63 11.90 1.20
N ILE A 84 -1.56 12.53 0.71
CA ILE A 84 -0.97 13.71 1.36
C ILE A 84 -1.94 14.90 1.31
N LEU A 85 -2.66 15.09 0.20
CA LEU A 85 -3.67 16.13 0.09
C LEU A 85 -4.82 15.93 1.07
N LEU A 86 -5.31 14.69 1.23
CA LEU A 86 -6.33 14.37 2.22
C LEU A 86 -5.86 14.72 3.65
N ALA A 87 -4.62 14.37 4.00
CA ALA A 87 -4.05 14.69 5.31
C ALA A 87 -4.01 16.21 5.51
N LYS A 88 -3.51 16.93 4.51
CA LYS A 88 -3.41 18.39 4.54
C LYS A 88 -4.78 19.06 4.69
N THR A 89 -5.83 18.55 4.02
CA THR A 89 -7.20 19.07 4.15
C THR A 89 -7.76 18.91 5.56
N LEU A 90 -7.32 17.89 6.29
CA LEU A 90 -7.69 17.66 7.69
C LEU A 90 -6.74 18.33 8.69
N GLY A 91 -5.78 19.14 8.23
CA GLY A 91 -4.79 19.80 9.09
C GLY A 91 -3.69 18.87 9.63
N VAL A 92 -3.54 17.67 9.05
CA VAL A 92 -2.58 16.65 9.47
C VAL A 92 -1.30 16.73 8.62
N SER A 93 -0.14 16.53 9.24
CA SER A 93 1.14 16.43 8.54
C SER A 93 1.28 15.06 7.88
N ALA A 94 1.80 15.03 6.66
CA ALA A 94 2.10 13.80 5.95
C ALA A 94 3.32 13.99 5.04
N GLU A 95 4.14 12.95 4.96
CA GLU A 95 5.29 12.88 4.06
C GLU A 95 5.39 11.49 3.42
N ARG A 96 6.09 11.41 2.29
CA ARG A 96 6.42 10.14 1.64
C ARG A 96 7.91 9.87 1.77
N THR A 97 8.27 8.72 2.29
CA THR A 97 9.65 8.24 2.38
C THR A 97 9.80 6.85 1.77
N GLY A 98 11.04 6.36 1.65
CA GLY A 98 11.31 4.95 1.30
C GLY A 98 10.95 4.52 -0.13
N GLY A 99 10.89 5.45 -1.08
CA GLY A 99 10.59 5.13 -2.47
C GLY A 99 11.68 4.31 -3.16
N TYR A 100 11.27 3.34 -3.97
CA TYR A 100 12.13 2.56 -4.86
C TYR A 100 11.51 2.53 -6.27
N PRO A 101 12.31 2.42 -7.34
CA PRO A 101 11.77 2.43 -8.70
C PRO A 101 11.02 1.14 -9.00
N ALA A 102 10.11 1.22 -9.98
CA ALA A 102 9.55 0.02 -10.59
C ALA A 102 10.67 -0.78 -11.29
N TRP A 103 10.56 -2.10 -11.25
CA TRP A 103 11.39 -2.98 -12.07
C TRP A 103 10.57 -3.40 -13.29
N GLU A 104 10.81 -2.73 -14.41
CA GLU A 104 10.11 -3.05 -15.66
C GLU A 104 10.59 -4.40 -16.21
N CYS A 105 9.63 -5.24 -16.61
CA CYS A 105 9.91 -6.52 -17.24
C CYS A 105 10.39 -6.31 -18.69
N ASP A 106 11.62 -6.73 -18.98
CA ASP A 106 12.17 -6.78 -20.35
C ASP A 106 11.87 -8.14 -20.98
N LYS A 107 10.67 -8.26 -21.54
CA LYS A 107 10.19 -9.51 -22.17
C LYS A 107 11.01 -9.85 -23.42
N GLY A 108 11.48 -11.09 -23.49
CA GLY A 108 12.35 -11.58 -24.55
C GLY A 108 13.82 -11.19 -24.35
N SER A 109 14.20 -10.73 -23.15
CA SER A 109 15.61 -10.52 -22.84
C SER A 109 16.38 -11.84 -22.92
N LYS A 110 17.65 -11.78 -23.33
CA LYS A 110 18.52 -12.98 -23.39
C LYS A 110 18.59 -13.73 -22.07
N LEU A 111 18.51 -13.01 -20.95
CA LEU A 111 18.54 -13.60 -19.61
C LEU A 111 17.26 -14.39 -19.33
N GLU A 112 16.09 -13.82 -19.67
CA GLU A 112 14.81 -14.52 -19.53
C GLU A 112 14.79 -15.81 -20.37
N GLU A 113 15.18 -15.73 -21.64
CA GLU A 113 15.25 -16.89 -22.52
C GLU A 113 16.17 -17.99 -21.97
N GLN A 114 17.35 -17.61 -21.49
CA GLN A 114 18.29 -18.55 -20.88
C GLN A 114 17.74 -19.18 -19.60
N ALA A 115 17.10 -18.39 -18.74
CA ALA A 115 16.51 -18.89 -17.49
C ALA A 115 15.37 -19.88 -17.77
N ILE A 116 14.49 -19.58 -18.72
CA ILE A 116 13.41 -20.47 -19.16
C ILE A 116 13.99 -21.78 -19.71
N SER A 117 14.99 -21.69 -20.61
CA SER A 117 15.61 -22.87 -21.22
C SER A 117 16.22 -23.78 -20.17
N LEU A 118 16.99 -23.24 -19.24
CA LEU A 118 17.65 -24.02 -18.20
C LEU A 118 16.65 -24.64 -17.22
N HIS A 119 15.61 -23.89 -16.82
CA HIS A 119 14.55 -24.43 -15.97
C HIS A 119 13.88 -25.64 -16.62
N ASN A 120 13.52 -25.54 -17.90
CA ASN A 120 12.85 -26.63 -18.62
C ASN A 120 13.78 -27.84 -18.88
N GLU A 121 15.09 -27.66 -18.84
CA GLU A 121 16.06 -28.77 -18.88
C GLU A 121 16.17 -29.47 -17.51
N MET A 122 16.13 -28.69 -16.43
CA MET A 122 16.35 -29.19 -15.07
C MET A 122 15.11 -29.77 -14.40
N PHE A 123 13.90 -29.42 -14.86
CA PHE A 123 12.65 -29.76 -14.20
C PHE A 123 11.60 -30.28 -15.20
N ASP A 124 10.78 -31.25 -14.77
CA ASP A 124 9.68 -31.83 -15.56
C ASP A 124 8.46 -30.91 -15.68
N THR A 125 8.49 -29.74 -15.03
CA THR A 125 7.44 -28.72 -15.11
C THR A 125 7.92 -27.53 -15.92
N PRO A 126 7.12 -27.03 -16.88
CA PRO A 126 7.51 -25.86 -17.66
C PRO A 126 7.64 -24.62 -16.78
N ALA A 127 8.59 -23.76 -17.11
CA ALA A 127 8.78 -22.47 -16.46
C ALA A 127 7.51 -21.63 -16.55
N ASN A 128 7.02 -21.15 -15.41
CA ASN A 128 5.88 -20.24 -15.34
C ASN A 128 6.38 -18.80 -15.18
N VAL A 129 6.44 -18.06 -16.28
CA VAL A 129 6.86 -16.66 -16.28
C VAL A 129 5.63 -15.76 -16.23
N ASN A 130 5.34 -15.27 -15.03
CA ASN A 130 4.34 -14.24 -14.80
C ASN A 130 5.08 -12.92 -14.68
N ALA A 131 4.98 -12.09 -15.72
CA ALA A 131 5.40 -10.69 -15.63
C ALA A 131 4.43 -9.90 -14.75
#